data_AF-A0AA38GS33-F1
#
_entry.id   AF-A0AA38GS33-F1
#
_cell.length_a   1.000
_cell.length_b   1.000
_cell.length_c   1.000
_cell.angle_alpha   90.00
_cell.angle_beta   90.00
_cell.angle_gamma   90.00
#
_symmetry.space_group_name_H-M   'P 1'
#
loop_
_entity.id
_entity.type
_entity.pdbx_description
1 polymer ?
#
loop_
_entity_poly.entity_id
_entity_poly.type
_entity_poly.pdbx_seq_one_letter_code
_entity_poly.pdbx_strand_id
1 'polypeptide(L)'
;CRVLIDAGKEFQQVKERDSFSWNTIIAAYKRHGYPYRAVTLFHSMQETGLQPDQFTFANILPACVKIGTLEQGMGIHQSIDMYEKCGIVDKARELFDRMPQKNVGSWK
;
A
#
# COMPACT_ATOMS: atom_id res chain seq x y z
N CYS A 1 17.91 -5.43 1.46
CA CYS A 1 17.94 -6.85 1.83
C CYS A 1 17.49 -7.68 0.62
N ARG A 2 18.42 -8.40 -0.05
CA ARG A 2 18.15 -9.18 -1.27
C ARG A 2 17.08 -10.27 -1.04
N VAL A 3 17.16 -10.91 0.12
CA VAL A 3 16.27 -11.98 0.59
C VAL A 3 14.79 -11.59 0.53
N LEU A 4 14.42 -10.36 0.90
CA LEU A 4 13.01 -9.93 0.83
C LEU A 4 12.56 -9.67 -0.60
N ILE A 5 13.45 -9.12 -1.43
CA ILE A 5 13.15 -8.88 -2.85
C ILE A 5 12.90 -10.21 -3.56
N ASP A 6 13.71 -11.22 -3.25
CA ASP A 6 13.56 -12.57 -3.79
C ASP A 6 12.31 -13.26 -3.22
N ALA A 7 12.08 -13.16 -1.90
CA ALA A 7 10.86 -13.67 -1.27
C ALA A 7 9.58 -13.06 -1.86
N GLY A 8 9.56 -11.78 -2.23
CA GLY A 8 8.41 -11.17 -2.91
C GLY A 8 8.15 -11.74 -4.29
N LYS A 9 9.20 -12.05 -5.05
CA LYS A 9 9.09 -12.65 -6.38
C LYS A 9 8.64 -14.11 -6.29
N GLU A 10 9.19 -14.85 -5.34
CA GLU A 10 8.80 -16.24 -5.09
C GLU A 10 7.36 -16.31 -4.60
N PHE A 11 6.94 -15.40 -3.71
CA PHE A 11 5.57 -15.30 -3.23
C PHE A 11 4.55 -15.07 -4.36
N GLN A 12 4.91 -14.34 -5.41
CA GLN A 12 4.06 -14.17 -6.59
C GLN A 12 3.85 -15.47 -7.38
N GLN A 13 4.78 -16.43 -7.28
CA GLN A 13 4.72 -17.73 -7.96
C GLN A 13 3.97 -18.79 -7.12
N VAL A 14 3.72 -18.53 -5.84
CA VAL A 14 2.94 -19.44 -4.98
C VAL A 14 1.49 -19.45 -5.47
N LYS A 15 0.99 -20.65 -5.82
CA LYS A 15 -0.33 -20.87 -6.41
C LYS A 15 -1.47 -20.75 -5.39
N GLU A 16 -1.21 -21.12 -4.14
CA GLU A 16 -2.16 -21.05 -3.03
C GLU A 16 -1.61 -20.13 -1.94
N ARG A 17 -2.23 -18.97 -1.77
CA ARG A 17 -1.89 -17.99 -0.75
C ARG A 17 -3.09 -17.79 0.14
N ASP A 18 -2.90 -17.95 1.45
CA ASP A 18 -3.91 -17.69 2.46
C ASP A 18 -3.67 -16.35 3.18
N SER A 19 -4.61 -15.90 4.00
CA SER A 19 -4.49 -14.64 4.76
C SER A 19 -3.20 -14.59 5.59
N PHE A 20 -2.79 -15.72 6.17
CA PHE A 20 -1.59 -15.82 6.99
C PHE A 20 -0.31 -15.53 6.20
N SER A 21 -0.17 -16.12 5.02
CA SER A 21 0.98 -15.94 4.14
C SER A 21 1.12 -14.50 3.65
N TRP A 22 0.01 -13.85 3.29
CA TRP A 22 -0.05 -12.42 2.94
C TRP A 22 0.36 -11.54 4.12
N ASN A 23 -0.22 -11.75 5.30
CA ASN A 23 0.09 -10.99 6.50
C ASN A 23 1.57 -11.10 6.88
N THR A 24 2.15 -12.29 6.75
CA THR A 24 3.56 -12.55 7.05
C THR A 24 4.49 -11.72 6.15
N ILE A 25 4.28 -11.77 4.84
CA ILE A 25 5.15 -11.06 3.90
C ILE A 25 4.96 -9.53 3.98
N ILE A 26 3.73 -9.07 4.18
CA ILE A 26 3.41 -7.65 4.39
C ILE A 26 4.11 -7.12 5.65
N ALA A 27 4.02 -7.85 6.77
CA ALA A 27 4.68 -7.49 8.02
C ALA A 27 6.22 -7.44 7.86
N ALA A 28 6.80 -8.38 7.11
CA ALA A 28 8.23 -8.39 6.81
C ALA A 28 8.64 -7.13 6.04
N TYR A 29 7.94 -6.78 4.95
CA TYR A 29 8.25 -5.57 4.19
C TYR A 29 8.10 -4.29 5.02
N LYS A 30 7.05 -4.17 5.83
CA LYS A 30 6.88 -3.05 6.77
C LYS A 30 8.05 -2.96 7.76
N ARG A 31 8.41 -4.06 8.43
CA ARG A 31 9.49 -4.11 9.43
C ARG A 31 10.84 -3.73 8.85
N HIS A 32 11.11 -4.11 7.61
CA HIS A 32 12.37 -3.81 6.93
C HIS A 32 12.38 -2.47 6.18
N GLY A 33 11.36 -1.62 6.38
CA GLY A 33 11.35 -0.27 5.85
C GLY A 33 11.08 -0.18 4.35
N TYR A 34 10.37 -1.15 3.79
CA TYR A 34 9.93 -1.17 2.39
C TYR A 34 8.42 -0.95 2.29
N PRO A 35 7.91 0.23 2.71
CA PRO A 35 6.47 0.43 2.86
C PRO A 35 5.73 0.36 1.52
N TYR A 36 6.33 0.83 0.42
CA TYR A 36 5.74 0.72 -0.92
C TYR A 36 5.47 -0.73 -1.32
N ARG A 37 6.42 -1.65 -1.04
CA ARG A 37 6.24 -3.07 -1.35
C ARG A 37 5.18 -3.73 -0.47
N ALA A 38 5.07 -3.31 0.80
CA ALA A 38 4.00 -3.77 1.68
C ALA A 38 2.62 -3.37 1.13
N VAL A 39 2.48 -2.11 0.67
CA VAL A 39 1.24 -1.61 0.05
C VAL A 39 0.95 -2.31 -1.29
N THR A 40 1.95 -2.52 -2.14
CA THR A 40 1.76 -3.29 -3.38
C THR A 40 1.24 -4.70 -3.11
N LEU A 41 1.80 -5.40 -2.11
CA LEU A 41 1.31 -6.74 -1.76
C LEU A 41 -0.09 -6.70 -1.15
N PHE A 42 -0.44 -5.66 -0.41
CA PHE A 42 -1.81 -5.47 0.05
C PHE A 42 -2.80 -5.36 -1.11
N HIS A 43 -2.49 -4.61 -2.17
CA HIS A 43 -3.35 -4.58 -3.37
C HIS A 43 -3.45 -5.93 -4.03
N SER A 44 -2.33 -6.63 -4.21
CA SER A 44 -2.36 -7.98 -4.79
C SER A 44 -3.16 -8.97 -3.94
N MET A 45 -3.19 -8.82 -2.60
CA MET A 45 -4.07 -9.60 -1.74
C MET A 45 -5.55 -9.32 -2.07
N GLN A 46 -5.92 -8.04 -2.19
CA GLN A 46 -7.30 -7.64 -2.51
C GLN A 46 -7.74 -8.13 -3.91
N GLU A 47 -6.83 -8.11 -4.89
CA GLU A 47 -7.08 -8.62 -6.25
C GLU A 47 -7.36 -10.13 -6.28
N THR A 48 -6.88 -10.90 -5.30
CA THR A 48 -7.23 -12.32 -5.16
C THR A 48 -8.63 -12.56 -4.55
N GLY A 49 -9.35 -11.49 -4.20
CA GLY A 49 -10.65 -11.57 -3.52
C GLY A 49 -10.57 -11.89 -2.03
N LEU A 50 -9.36 -12.04 -1.48
CA LEU A 50 -9.14 -12.22 -0.05
C LEU A 50 -9.41 -10.92 0.70
N GLN A 51 -10.23 -11.01 1.74
CA GLN A 51 -10.54 -9.88 2.60
C GLN A 51 -9.39 -9.65 3.60
N PRO A 52 -8.80 -8.44 3.62
CA PRO A 52 -7.86 -8.06 4.66
C PRO A 52 -8.46 -8.19 6.06
N ASP A 53 -7.67 -8.67 7.01
CA ASP A 53 -8.07 -8.76 8.41
C ASP A 53 -7.40 -7.68 9.27
N GLN A 54 -7.70 -7.70 10.56
CA GLN A 54 -7.13 -6.75 11.53
C GLN A 54 -5.59 -6.76 11.56
N PHE A 55 -4.94 -7.90 11.30
CA PHE A 55 -3.48 -7.99 11.25
C PHE A 55 -2.94 -7.38 9.96
N THR A 56 -3.66 -7.52 8.85
CA THR A 56 -3.32 -6.85 7.58
C THR A 56 -3.29 -5.34 7.79
N PHE A 57 -4.37 -4.76 8.33
CA PHE A 57 -4.46 -3.32 8.57
C PHE A 57 -3.43 -2.81 9.58
N ALA A 58 -3.14 -3.56 10.64
CA ALA A 58 -2.12 -3.21 11.62
C ALA A 58 -0.71 -3.08 11.00
N ASN A 59 -0.43 -3.80 9.90
CA ASN A 59 0.83 -3.70 9.18
C ASN A 59 0.82 -2.65 8.07
N ILE A 60 -0.31 -2.45 7.39
CA ILE A 60 -0.41 -1.53 6.25
C ILE A 60 -0.56 -0.07 6.67
N LEU A 61 -1.34 0.24 7.72
CA LEU A 61 -1.54 1.63 8.14
C LEU A 61 -0.22 2.37 8.45
N PRO A 62 0.73 1.79 9.22
CA PRO A 62 2.03 2.43 9.43
C PRO A 62 2.86 2.56 8.16
N ALA A 63 2.72 1.63 7.21
CA ALA A 63 3.39 1.70 5.92
C ALA A 63 2.85 2.87 5.08
N CYS A 64 1.53 3.05 4.99
CA CYS A 64 0.90 4.18 4.32
C CYS A 64 1.25 5.52 4.97
N VAL A 65 1.29 5.59 6.30
CA VAL A 65 1.75 6.80 7.01
C VAL A 65 3.19 7.10 6.64
N LYS A 66 4.08 6.09 6.70
CA LYS A 66 5.48 6.26 6.35
C LYS A 66 5.66 6.70 4.89
N ILE A 67 4.88 6.16 3.96
CA ILE A 67 4.83 6.62 2.56
C ILE A 67 4.40 8.08 2.51
N GLY A 68 3.25 8.45 3.07
CA GLY A 68 2.78 9.84 3.06
C GLY A 68 3.76 10.82 3.71
N THR A 69 4.53 10.36 4.71
CA THR A 69 5.62 11.18 5.31
C THR A 69 6.82 11.31 4.37
N LEU A 70 7.23 10.23 3.69
CA LEU A 70 8.26 10.27 2.65
C LEU A 70 7.81 11.11 1.44
N GLU A 71 6.52 11.09 1.13
CA GLU A 71 5.85 11.83 0.06
C GLU A 71 5.64 13.30 0.39
N GLN A 72 6.00 13.81 1.57
CA GLN A 72 6.19 15.26 1.72
C GLN A 72 7.24 15.83 0.74
N GLY A 73 8.02 14.95 0.07
CA GLY A 73 8.83 15.28 -1.12
C GLY A 73 8.26 14.84 -2.48
N MET A 74 7.11 14.15 -2.54
CA MET A 74 6.38 13.80 -3.78
C MET A 74 5.17 14.71 -3.98
N GLY A 75 4.74 14.88 -5.23
CA GLY A 75 3.61 15.76 -5.54
C GLY A 75 2.29 15.22 -4.98
N ILE A 76 1.41 16.11 -4.51
CA ILE A 76 0.13 15.78 -3.86
C ILE A 76 -0.72 14.76 -4.66
N HIS A 77 -0.65 14.79 -6.00
CA HIS A 77 -1.33 13.84 -6.89
C HIS A 77 -0.92 12.38 -6.65
N GLN A 78 0.36 12.10 -6.37
CA GLN A 78 0.87 10.74 -6.15
C GLN A 78 0.38 10.19 -4.81
N SER A 79 0.28 11.04 -3.79
CA SER A 79 -0.28 10.67 -2.49
C SER A 79 -1.77 10.35 -2.57
N ILE A 80 -2.55 11.11 -3.36
CA ILE A 80 -3.98 10.86 -3.55
C ILE A 80 -4.21 9.48 -4.20
N ASP A 81 -3.51 9.19 -5.30
CA ASP A 81 -3.57 7.89 -5.99
C ASP A 81 -3.21 6.73 -5.06
N MET A 82 -2.21 6.90 -4.20
CA MET A 82 -1.83 5.90 -3.20
C MET A 82 -2.92 5.67 -2.14
N TYR A 83 -3.50 6.74 -1.60
CA TYR A 83 -4.56 6.60 -0.60
C TYR A 83 -5.85 6.02 -1.18
N GLU A 84 -6.20 6.37 -2.41
CA GLU A 84 -7.33 5.79 -3.14
C GLU A 84 -7.14 4.29 -3.33
N LYS A 85 -5.98 3.86 -3.83
CA LYS A 85 -5.65 2.43 -3.98
C LYS A 85 -5.70 1.69 -2.65
N CYS A 86 -5.24 2.30 -1.57
CA CYS A 86 -5.30 1.72 -0.22
C CYS A 86 -6.72 1.66 0.37
N GLY A 87 -7.73 2.18 -0.33
CA GLY A 87 -9.08 2.31 0.19
C GLY A 87 -9.20 3.33 1.34
N ILE A 88 -8.17 4.17 1.54
CA ILE A 88 -8.12 5.21 2.57
C ILE A 88 -8.70 6.49 1.97
N VAL A 89 -9.97 6.40 1.58
CA VAL A 89 -10.67 7.44 0.81
C VAL A 89 -10.71 8.77 1.56
N ASP A 90 -10.82 8.75 2.89
CA ASP A 90 -10.88 9.97 3.70
C ASP A 90 -9.58 10.80 3.60
N LYS A 91 -8.42 10.14 3.62
CA LYS A 91 -7.12 10.82 3.46
C LYS A 91 -6.89 11.24 2.01
N ALA A 92 -7.29 10.42 1.05
CA ALA A 92 -7.24 10.78 -0.37
C ALA A 92 -8.05 12.07 -0.63
N ARG A 93 -9.26 12.14 -0.06
CA ARG A 93 -10.15 13.30 -0.16
C ARG A 93 -9.60 14.53 0.55
N GLU A 94 -9.09 14.40 1.78
CA GLU A 94 -8.47 15.52 2.51
C GLU A 94 -7.33 16.15 1.70
N LEU A 95 -6.46 15.33 1.12
CA LEU A 95 -5.35 15.82 0.30
C LEU A 95 -5.82 16.42 -1.02
N PHE A 96 -6.83 15.82 -1.65
CA PHE A 96 -7.46 16.38 -2.85
C PHE A 96 -8.05 17.76 -2.59
N ASP A 97 -8.71 17.95 -1.45
CA ASP A 97 -9.34 19.22 -1.09
C ASP A 97 -8.33 20.33 -0.76
N ARG A 98 -7.13 19.94 -0.30
CA ARG A 98 -6.02 20.85 -0.03
C ARG A 98 -5.22 21.25 -1.28
N MET A 99 -5.52 20.70 -2.46
CA MET A 99 -4.85 21.08 -3.70
C MET A 99 -5.28 22.49 -4.15
N PRO A 100 -4.32 23.41 -4.41
CA PRO A 100 -4.62 24.75 -4.89
C PRO A 100 -5.15 24.78 -6.33
N GLN A 101 -4.91 23.72 -7.12
CA GLN A 101 -5.50 23.53 -8.44
C GLN A 101 -6.04 22.11 -8.59
N LYS A 102 -7.33 21.99 -8.86
CA LYS A 102 -8.01 20.73 -9.17
C LYS A 102 -8.16 20.65 -10.68
N ASN A 103 -7.27 19.93 -11.37
CA ASN A 103 -7.37 19.74 -12.82
C ASN A 103 -8.25 18.52 -13.16
N VAL A 104 -9.01 18.59 -14.25
CA VAL A 104 -9.98 17.56 -14.66
C VAL A 104 -9.34 16.18 -14.92
N GLY A 105 -8.00 16.13 -15.10
CA GLY A 105 -7.22 14.89 -15.22
C GLY A 105 -7.03 14.11 -13.92
N SER A 106 -7.52 14.61 -12.78
CA SER A 106 -7.53 13.92 -11.49
C SER A 106 -8.71 12.96 -11.28
N TRP A 107 -9.55 12.79 -12.31
CA TRP A 107 -10.76 11.95 -12.29
C TRP A 107 -10.69 10.78 -13.29
N LYS A 108 -9.55 10.09 -13.35
CA LYS A 108 -9.45 8.83 -14.12
C LYS A 108 -8.79 7.75 -13.32
#